data_AF-A0A7J7ELL8-F1
#
_entry.id   AF-A0A7J7ELL8-F1
#
_cell.length_a   1.000
_cell.length_b   1.000
_cell.length_c   1.000
_cell.angle_alpha   90.00
_cell.angle_beta   90.00
_cell.angle_gamma   90.00
#
_symmetry.space_group_name_H-M   'P 1'
#
loop_
_entity.id
_entity.type
_entity.pdbx_description
1 polymer ?
#
loop_
_entity_poly.entity_id
_entity_poly.type
_entity_poly.pdbx_seq_one_letter_code
_entity_poly.pdbx_strand_id
1 'polypeptide(L)' 'MIKGQMEMPNNGSVSDKKAKHMLPRGSGKFLVHNVKELEVLLMCNRYHRFEIAPNVSSENRKAFMERAAHSHPHREESE' A
#
# COMPACT_ATOMS: atom_id res chain seq x y z
N MET A 1 5.31 36.63 18.72
CA MET A 1 5.73 35.39 18.03
C MET A 1 4.47 34.57 17.80
N ILE A 2 3.92 34.56 16.58
CA ILE A 2 2.60 33.96 16.31
C ILE A 2 2.78 32.45 16.18
N LYS A 3 2.41 31.72 17.24
CA LYS A 3 2.20 30.27 17.21
C LYS A 3 0.72 30.06 16.89
N GLY A 4 0.37 29.82 15.62
CA GLY A 4 -1.03 29.57 15.25
C GLY A 4 -1.44 29.86 13.80
N GLN A 5 -0.56 30.29 12.90
CA GLN A 5 -0.90 30.33 11.47
C GLN A 5 -0.70 28.95 10.84
N MET A 6 -1.73 28.46 10.14
CA MET A 6 -1.63 27.30 9.26
C MET A 6 -0.59 27.63 8.17
N GLU A 7 0.54 26.94 8.18
CA GLU A 7 1.53 27.02 7.11
C GLU A 7 0.85 26.60 5.79
N MET A 8 0.79 27.52 4.83
CA MET A 8 0.39 27.18 3.46
C MET A 8 1.35 26.11 2.95
N PRO A 9 0.89 25.08 2.21
CA PRO A 9 1.78 24.04 1.70
C PRO A 9 2.82 24.68 0.78
N ASN A 10 4.00 24.93 1.35
CA ASN A 10 5.15 25.46 0.66
C ASN A 10 6.03 24.27 0.24
N ASN A 11 6.66 24.36 -0.92
CA ASN A 11 7.47 23.28 -1.50
C ASN A 11 8.75 22.92 -0.70
N GLY A 12 8.98 23.54 0.46
CA GLY A 12 10.20 23.49 1.27
C GLY A 12 10.38 22.26 2.14
N SER A 13 9.53 21.24 2.01
CA SER A 13 9.72 19.93 2.64
C SER A 13 9.82 18.86 1.56
N VAL A 14 11.01 18.72 0.98
CA VAL A 14 11.28 17.67 -0.01
C VAL A 14 11.43 16.35 0.74
N SER A 15 10.32 15.64 0.95
CA SER A 15 10.39 14.23 1.36
C SER A 15 11.26 13.46 0.37
N ASP A 16 12.06 12.52 0.88
CA ASP A 16 12.87 11.63 0.06
C ASP A 16 12.02 11.09 -1.09
N LYS A 17 12.47 11.29 -2.34
CA LYS A 17 11.73 10.86 -3.55
C LYS A 17 11.35 9.38 -3.50
N LYS A 18 12.15 8.57 -2.80
CA LYS A 18 11.93 7.14 -2.56
C LYS A 18 10.77 6.86 -1.59
N ALA A 19 10.58 7.72 -0.59
CA ALA A 19 9.56 7.60 0.43
C ALA A 19 8.18 8.15 0.01
N LYS A 20 8.11 8.87 -1.12
CA LYS A 20 6.86 9.53 -1.59
C LYS A 20 5.65 8.59 -1.71
N HIS A 21 5.87 7.32 -2.06
CA HIS A 21 4.80 6.32 -2.24
C HIS A 21 4.87 5.19 -1.19
N MET A 22 5.68 5.37 -0.16
CA MET A 22 5.83 4.40 0.93
C MET A 22 4.88 4.75 2.07
N LEU A 23 4.28 3.74 2.66
CA LEU A 23 3.59 3.86 3.93
C LEU A 23 4.61 4.15 5.04
N PRO A 24 4.19 4.76 6.17
CA PRO A 24 5.07 5.03 7.30
C PRO A 24 5.73 3.76 7.89
N ARG A 25 5.14 2.57 7.67
CA ARG A 25 5.73 1.26 8.03
C ARG A 25 6.70 0.68 6.97
N GLY A 26 7.13 1.47 5.98
CA GLY A 26 8.17 1.07 5.03
C GLY A 26 7.73 0.17 3.87
N SER A 27 6.45 -0.14 3.73
CA SER A 27 5.91 -0.86 2.57
C SER A 27 5.22 0.10 1.59
N GLY A 28 5.43 -0.09 0.29
CA GLY A 28 4.64 0.61 -0.71
C GLY A 28 3.23 -0.01 -0.81
N LYS A 29 2.23 0.83 -1.09
CA LYS A 29 0.85 0.40 -1.35
C LYS A 29 0.63 0.30 -2.86
N PHE A 30 0.31 -0.88 -3.36
CA PHE A 30 0.09 -1.10 -4.80
C PHE A 30 -1.39 -1.34 -5.11
N LEU A 31 -1.93 -0.67 -6.13
CA LEU A 31 -3.30 -0.91 -6.58
C LEU A 31 -3.31 -2.06 -7.59
N VAL A 32 -4.10 -3.10 -7.35
CA VAL A 32 -4.16 -4.31 -8.16
C VAL A 32 -5.50 -4.38 -8.89
N HIS A 33 -5.43 -4.63 -10.20
CA HIS A 33 -6.58 -4.78 -11.09
C HIS A 33 -6.87 -6.23 -11.46
N ASN A 34 -5.87 -7.11 -11.41
CA ASN A 34 -6.00 -8.50 -11.83
C ASN A 34 -5.07 -9.43 -11.02
N VAL A 35 -5.36 -10.73 -11.08
CA VAL A 35 -4.66 -11.75 -10.28
C VAL A 35 -3.18 -11.88 -10.66
N LYS A 36 -2.82 -11.59 -11.92
CA LYS A 36 -1.42 -11.65 -12.38
C LYS A 36 -0.58 -10.54 -11.74
N GLU A 37 -1.14 -9.35 -11.55
CA GLU A 37 -0.48 -8.26 -10.82
C GLU A 37 -0.23 -8.62 -9.35
N LEU A 38 -1.15 -9.38 -8.72
CA LEU A 38 -0.89 -9.91 -7.37
C LEU A 38 0.29 -10.88 -7.37
N GLU A 39 0.41 -11.79 -8.34
CA GLU A 39 1.55 -12.72 -8.43
C GLU A 39 2.88 -11.98 -8.56
N VAL A 40 2.93 -10.91 -9.37
CA VAL A 40 4.11 -10.05 -9.50
C VAL A 40 4.45 -9.37 -8.17
N LEU A 41 3.44 -8.90 -7.44
CA LEU A 41 3.60 -8.29 -6.12
C LEU A 41 4.13 -9.28 -5.10
N LEU A 42 3.61 -10.51 -5.08
CA LEU A 42 4.04 -11.58 -4.18
C LEU A 42 5.48 -12.02 -4.45
N MET A 43 5.90 -12.02 -5.72
CA MET A 43 7.29 -12.34 -6.10
C MET A 43 8.26 -11.20 -5.76
N CYS A 44 7.77 -9.96 -5.72
CA CYS A 44 8.56 -8.77 -5.40
C CYS A 44 8.52 -8.48 -3.89
N ASN A 45 9.53 -8.93 -3.14
CA ASN A 45 9.62 -8.78 -1.68
C ASN A 45 9.70 -7.33 -1.13
N ARG A 46 9.46 -6.29 -1.96
CA ARG A 46 9.40 -4.88 -1.55
C ARG A 46 7.98 -4.37 -1.32
N TYR A 47 6.98 -5.05 -1.86
CA TYR A 47 5.58 -4.63 -1.79
C TYR A 47 4.76 -5.72 -1.11
N HIS A 48 4.55 -5.57 0.19
CA HIS A 48 3.76 -6.53 0.98
C HIS A 48 2.30 -6.12 1.14
N ARG A 49 1.92 -4.91 0.69
CA ARG A 49 0.57 -4.38 0.85
C ARG A 49 0.01 -3.94 -0.50
N PHE A 50 -1.20 -4.39 -0.78
CA PHE A 50 -1.93 -4.00 -1.99
C PHE A 50 -3.38 -3.62 -1.66
N GLU A 51 -4.00 -2.88 -2.56
CA GLU A 51 -5.44 -2.61 -2.58
C GLU A 51 -6.07 -3.21 -3.83
N ILE A 52 -7.29 -3.68 -3.70
CA ILE A 52 -8.05 -4.19 -4.84
C ILE A 52 -8.83 -3.02 -5.45
N ALA A 53 -8.67 -2.84 -6.76
CA ALA A 53 -9.40 -1.79 -7.47
C ALA A 53 -10.93 -1.99 -7.37
N PRO A 54 -11.72 -0.91 -7.31
CA PRO A 54 -13.16 -0.99 -7.10
C PRO A 54 -13.90 -1.67 -8.25
N ASN A 55 -13.33 -1.65 -9.46
CA ASN A 55 -13.88 -2.24 -10.68
C ASN A 55 -13.74 -3.77 -10.78
N VAL A 56 -13.08 -4.41 -9.81
CA VAL A 56 -12.88 -5.85 -9.81
C VAL A 56 -14.12 -6.58 -9.31
N SER A 57 -14.46 -7.73 -9.90
CA SER A 57 -15.61 -8.55 -9.48
C SER A 57 -15.43 -9.12 -8.07
N SER A 58 -16.54 -9.50 -7.42
CA SER A 58 -16.52 -10.14 -6.10
C SER A 58 -15.82 -11.51 -6.11
N GLU A 59 -15.93 -12.27 -7.20
CA GLU A 59 -15.26 -13.55 -7.37
C GLU A 59 -13.74 -13.39 -7.38
N ASN A 60 -13.24 -12.46 -8.20
CA ASN A 60 -11.80 -12.16 -8.24
C ASN A 60 -11.31 -11.64 -6.88
N ARG A 61 -12.08 -10.79 -6.20
CA ARG A 61 -11.78 -10.33 -4.82
C ARG A 61 -11.54 -11.47 -3.83
N LYS A 62 -12.34 -12.53 -3.88
CA LYS A 62 -12.14 -13.73 -3.05
C LYS A 62 -10.82 -14.43 -3.39
N ALA A 63 -10.52 -14.59 -4.69
CA ALA A 63 -9.27 -15.22 -5.14
C ALA A 63 -8.03 -14.44 -4.68
N PHE A 64 -8.09 -13.10 -4.63
CA PHE A 64 -6.99 -12.28 -4.07
C PHE A 64 -6.78 -12.54 -2.58
N MET A 65 -7.87 -12.58 -1.80
CA MET A 65 -7.79 -12.83 -0.35
C MET A 65 -7.25 -14.22 -0.04
N GLU A 66 -7.70 -15.24 -0.76
CA GLU A 66 -7.25 -16.62 -0.58
C GLU A 66 -5.76 -16.80 -0.90
N ARG A 67 -5.27 -16.17 -1.97
CA ARG A 67 -3.84 -16.18 -2.32
C ARG A 67 -2.99 -15.41 -1.31
N ALA A 68 -3.45 -14.22 -0.91
CA ALA A 68 -2.75 -13.43 0.09
C ALA A 68 -2.60 -14.20 1.40
N ALA A 69 -3.67 -14.86 1.86
CA ALA A 69 -3.68 -15.67 3.08
C ALA A 69 -2.73 -16.88 3.02
N HIS A 70 -2.60 -17.54 1.85
CA HIS A 70 -1.65 -18.65 1.67
C HIS A 70 -0.19 -18.20 1.68
N SER A 71 0.10 -17.00 1.17
CA SER A 71 1.46 -16.48 1.01
C SER A 71 1.99 -15.74 2.23
N HIS A 72 1.12 -15.17 3.05
CA HIS A 72 1.47 -14.46 4.27
C HIS A 72 0.47 -14.83 5.38
N PRO A 73 0.91 -15.51 6.46
CA PRO A 73 0.08 -15.57 7.66
C PRO A 73 -0.16 -14.13 8.13
N HIS A 74 -1.40 -13.79 8.43
CA HIS A 74 -1.78 -12.55 9.11
C HIS A 74 -0.87 -12.40 10.33
N ARG A 75 0.21 -11.61 10.21
CA ARG A 75 0.79 -10.98 11.38
C ARG A 75 -0.23 -9.94 11.77
N GLU A 76 -1.06 -10.29 12.73
CA GLU A 76 -1.68 -9.34 13.63
C GLU A 76 -0.55 -8.45 14.16
N GLU A 77 -0.32 -7.33 13.48
CA GLU A 77 0.39 -6.24 14.11
C GLU A 77 -0.61 -5.59 15.05
N SER A 78 -0.51 -6.05 16.29
CA SER A 78 -1.01 -5.40 17.48
C SER A 78 -0.69 -3.91 17.42
N GLU A 79 -1.74 -3.09 17.52
CA GLU A 79 -1.71 -1.81 18.22
C GLU A 79 -3.12 -1.51 18.73
#